data_AF-A0A2V7KFW9-F1
#
_entry.id   AF-A0A2V7KFW9-F1
#
_cell.length_a   1.000
_cell.length_b   1.000
_cell.length_c   1.000
_cell.angle_alpha   90.00
_cell.angle_beta   90.00
_cell.angle_gamma   90.00
#
_symmetry.space_group_name_H-M   'P 1'
#
loop_
_entity.id
_entity.type
_entity.pdbx_description
1 polymer ?
#
loop_
_entity_poly.entity_id
_entity_poly.type
_entity_poly.pdbx_seq_one_letter_code
_entity_poly.pdbx_strand_id
1 'polypeptide(L)'
;MRKLFGGMVLVALVLSLPAAAQAQRRAAAPMGGAKHEFGVDVGLAYVSSNITGVGGGIVMVTPLDVRFGFVPRSGKMMWEPRLTLNFNTVGGNTTYLFTPQVNMLYSNSTGGHRRGMYFTGGAGLVLGDNGTTSGTAIKLEGGVGWRKPYESAAWRYEVGLQWVSSSTALGLAADYIAIGGRVGISLWH
;
A
#
# COMPACT_ATOMS: atom_id res chain seq x y z
N MET A 1 1.34 17.23 24.18
CA MET A 1 1.47 15.76 24.13
C MET A 1 0.77 15.06 22.94
N ARG A 2 0.01 15.77 22.07
CA ARG A 2 -0.72 15.18 20.92
C ARG A 2 0.13 14.70 19.74
N LYS A 3 1.37 15.19 19.58
CA LYS A 3 2.28 14.78 18.50
C LYS A 3 3.06 13.48 18.80
N LEU A 4 2.99 12.98 20.03
CA LEU A 4 3.80 11.85 20.49
C LEU A 4 3.14 10.51 20.19
N PHE A 5 1.81 10.40 20.23
CA PHE A 5 1.13 9.10 20.06
C PHE A 5 1.20 8.56 18.63
N GLY A 6 0.95 9.39 17.61
CA GLY A 6 1.09 8.97 16.20
C GLY A 6 2.54 8.61 15.84
N GLY A 7 3.51 9.36 16.37
CA GLY A 7 4.94 9.06 16.23
C GLY A 7 5.33 7.78 16.98
N MET A 8 4.79 7.53 18.17
CA MET A 8 5.08 6.33 18.96
C MET A 8 4.51 5.06 18.35
N VAL A 9 3.32 5.09 17.73
CA VAL A 9 2.79 3.93 17.01
C VAL A 9 3.66 3.63 15.79
N LEU A 10 4.04 4.66 15.02
CA LEU A 10 4.94 4.50 13.87
C LEU A 10 6.31 3.95 14.30
N VAL A 11 6.88 4.49 15.38
CA VAL A 11 8.16 4.04 15.95
C VAL A 11 8.05 2.62 16.50
N ALA A 12 6.98 2.27 17.21
CA ALA A 12 6.76 0.91 17.70
C ALA A 12 6.62 -0.09 16.53
N LEU A 13 5.92 0.29 15.46
CA LEU A 13 5.80 -0.54 14.27
C LEU A 13 7.15 -0.71 13.57
N VAL A 14 7.88 0.38 13.34
CA VAL A 14 9.23 0.37 12.74
C VAL A 14 10.21 -0.44 13.57
N LEU A 15 10.16 -0.33 14.90
CA LEU A 15 11.00 -1.10 15.83
C LEU A 15 10.56 -2.57 15.95
N SER A 16 9.32 -2.91 15.59
CA SER A 16 8.83 -4.31 15.56
C SER A 16 9.17 -5.03 14.25
N LEU A 17 9.45 -4.31 13.16
CA LEU A 17 9.86 -4.90 11.88
C LEU A 17 11.16 -5.74 11.99
N PRO A 18 12.21 -5.33 12.72
CA PRO A 18 13.38 -6.17 12.99
C PRO A 18 13.05 -7.44 13.76
N ALA A 19 12.11 -7.39 14.72
CA ALA A 19 11.71 -8.55 15.50
C ALA A 19 10.92 -9.57 14.65
N ALA A 20 10.05 -9.08 13.77
CA ALA A 20 9.39 -9.92 12.77
C ALA A 20 10.42 -10.52 11.80
N ALA A 21 11.37 -9.72 11.30
CA ALA A 21 12.44 -10.18 10.42
C ALA A 21 13.38 -11.22 11.07
N GLN A 22 13.68 -11.09 12.37
CA GLN A 22 14.48 -12.04 13.13
C GLN A 22 13.75 -13.34 13.43
N ALA A 23 12.46 -13.29 13.79
CA ALA A 23 11.63 -14.48 13.94
C ALA A 23 11.50 -15.25 12.61
N GLN A 24 11.46 -14.52 11.49
CA GLN A 24 11.40 -15.07 10.14
C GLN A 24 12.72 -15.76 9.70
N ARG A 25 13.89 -15.27 10.13
CA ARG A 25 15.18 -15.96 9.88
C ARG A 25 15.26 -17.35 10.52
N ARG A 26 14.50 -17.61 11.60
CA ARG A 26 14.48 -18.93 12.26
C ARG A 26 13.51 -19.94 11.62
N ALA A 27 12.56 -19.48 10.81
CA ALA A 27 11.58 -20.35 10.14
C ALA A 27 12.01 -20.82 8.74
N ALA A 28 13.09 -20.27 8.19
CA ALA A 28 13.62 -20.66 6.88
C ALA A 28 14.44 -21.96 6.95
N ALA A 29 13.74 -23.10 7.00
CA ALA A 29 14.32 -24.42 6.69
C ALA A 29 14.32 -24.67 5.16
N PRO A 30 15.28 -25.44 4.62
CA PRO A 30 15.62 -25.42 3.20
C PRO A 30 14.73 -26.35 2.36
N MET A 31 14.40 -25.92 1.13
CA MET A 31 14.07 -26.71 -0.10
C MET A 31 12.85 -26.25 -0.92
N GLY A 32 12.09 -25.24 -0.52
CA GLY A 32 11.04 -24.65 -1.36
C GLY A 32 11.26 -23.16 -1.47
N GLY A 33 11.46 -22.61 -2.69
CA GLY A 33 11.52 -21.16 -2.86
C GLY A 33 10.31 -20.45 -2.24
N ALA A 34 10.50 -19.19 -1.86
CA ALA A 34 9.46 -18.37 -1.24
C ALA A 34 8.09 -18.47 -1.92
N LYS A 35 7.07 -18.75 -1.10
CA LYS A 35 5.65 -18.90 -1.46
C LYS A 35 4.86 -17.61 -1.22
N HIS A 36 5.35 -16.74 -0.34
CA HIS A 36 4.71 -15.50 0.06
C HIS A 36 5.70 -14.34 0.04
N GLU A 37 5.18 -13.15 -0.24
CA GLU A 37 5.85 -11.87 -0.06
C GLU A 37 5.09 -11.10 1.01
N PHE A 38 5.78 -10.57 2.02
CA PHE A 38 5.23 -9.56 2.90
C PHE A 38 5.93 -8.24 2.64
N GLY A 39 5.20 -7.14 2.56
CA GLY A 39 5.83 -5.85 2.31
C GLY A 39 5.10 -4.67 2.91
N VAL A 40 5.85 -3.59 3.04
CA VAL A 40 5.39 -2.33 3.59
C VAL A 40 5.86 -1.21 2.69
N ASP A 41 4.94 -0.33 2.30
CA ASP A 41 5.20 0.83 1.44
C ASP A 41 4.82 2.15 2.11
N VAL A 42 5.51 3.20 1.67
CA VAL A 42 5.13 4.59 1.88
C VAL A 42 4.91 5.24 0.52
N GLY A 43 3.78 5.94 0.37
CA GLY A 43 3.33 6.51 -0.90
C GLY A 43 3.19 8.03 -0.89
N LEU A 44 3.55 8.63 -2.02
CA LEU A 44 3.33 10.05 -2.34
C LEU A 44 2.55 10.16 -3.65
N ALA A 45 1.53 10.99 -3.70
CA ALA A 45 0.80 11.26 -4.94
C ALA A 45 0.35 12.70 -5.05
N TYR A 46 0.28 13.17 -6.28
CA TYR A 46 -0.51 14.34 -6.64
C TYR A 46 -1.95 13.89 -6.90
N VAL A 47 -2.91 14.54 -6.25
CA VAL A 47 -4.34 14.25 -6.33
C VAL A 47 -5.04 15.41 -7.03
N SER A 48 -5.79 15.08 -8.08
CA SER A 48 -6.70 16.00 -8.75
C SER A 48 -8.13 15.58 -8.45
N SER A 49 -8.85 16.45 -7.74
CA SER A 49 -10.27 16.26 -7.44
C SER A 49 -11.13 16.57 -8.66
N ASN A 50 -12.22 15.83 -8.86
CA ASN A 50 -13.25 16.18 -9.83
C ASN A 50 -14.38 17.02 -9.21
N ILE A 51 -14.34 17.27 -7.90
CA ILE A 51 -15.33 18.08 -7.20
C ILE A 51 -15.20 19.54 -7.64
N THR A 52 -16.30 20.14 -8.09
CA THR A 52 -16.32 21.52 -8.60
C THR A 52 -15.80 22.51 -7.55
N GLY A 53 -14.85 23.37 -7.95
CA GLY A 53 -14.25 24.39 -7.08
C GLY A 53 -13.13 23.88 -6.17
N VAL A 54 -12.76 22.60 -6.24
CA VAL A 54 -11.63 22.02 -5.48
C VAL A 54 -10.40 21.90 -6.38
N GLY A 55 -9.31 22.58 -6.02
CA GLY A 55 -8.03 22.46 -6.71
C GLY A 55 -7.29 21.16 -6.42
N GLY A 56 -6.36 20.78 -7.30
CA GLY A 56 -5.45 19.65 -7.06
C GLY A 56 -4.33 19.98 -6.06
N GLY A 57 -3.70 18.96 -5.51
CA GLY A 57 -2.62 19.12 -4.52
C GLY A 57 -1.75 17.87 -4.33
N ILE A 58 -0.63 18.04 -3.64
CA ILE A 58 0.26 16.92 -3.28
C ILE A 58 -0.16 16.38 -1.91
N VAL A 59 -0.36 15.07 -1.82
CA VAL A 59 -0.75 14.38 -0.60
C VAL A 59 0.21 13.22 -0.33
N MET A 60 0.58 13.05 0.94
CA MET A 60 1.17 11.80 1.42
C MET A 60 0.05 10.78 1.57
N VAL A 61 0.00 9.79 0.68
CA VAL A 61 -1.18 8.93 0.52
C VAL A 61 -1.25 7.90 1.64
N THR A 62 -0.11 7.34 2.03
CA THR A 62 -0.04 6.27 3.01
C THR A 62 1.21 6.41 3.89
N PRO A 63 1.08 6.64 5.21
CA PRO A 63 2.20 6.45 6.13
C PRO A 63 2.51 4.96 6.32
N LEU A 64 1.52 4.07 6.08
CA LEU A 64 1.68 2.62 6.08
C LEU A 64 0.70 1.96 5.10
N ASP A 65 1.24 1.33 4.06
CA ASP A 65 0.48 0.39 3.20
C ASP A 65 1.11 -1.01 3.32
N VAL A 66 0.32 -1.97 3.80
CA VAL A 66 0.78 -3.33 4.06
C VAL A 66 0.30 -4.22 2.92
N ARG A 67 1.19 -5.06 2.40
CA ARG A 67 0.89 -5.99 1.32
C ARG A 67 1.27 -7.42 1.65
N PHE A 68 0.54 -8.35 1.05
CA PHE A 68 0.84 -9.77 1.09
C PHE A 68 0.74 -10.34 -0.32
N GLY A 69 1.84 -10.82 -0.90
CA GLY A 69 1.89 -11.41 -2.23
C GLY A 69 1.88 -12.93 -2.19
N PHE A 70 1.12 -13.57 -3.07
CA PHE A 70 1.12 -15.02 -3.27
C PHE A 70 2.04 -15.39 -4.43
N VAL A 71 3.26 -15.79 -4.11
CA VAL A 71 4.32 -16.01 -5.10
C VAL A 71 4.00 -17.25 -5.92
N PRO A 72 3.90 -17.14 -7.25
CA PRO A 72 3.64 -18.30 -8.08
C PRO A 72 4.82 -19.27 -8.04
N ARG A 73 4.54 -20.57 -7.96
CA ARG A 73 5.59 -21.61 -8.13
C ARG A 73 6.25 -21.54 -9.51
N SER A 74 5.47 -21.14 -10.51
CA SER A 74 5.89 -20.94 -11.90
C SER A 74 5.00 -19.89 -12.55
N GLY A 75 5.58 -19.07 -13.43
CA GLY A 75 4.84 -18.06 -14.18
C GLY A 75 5.15 -16.64 -13.76
N LYS A 76 4.43 -15.70 -14.37
CA LYS A 76 4.70 -14.27 -14.28
C LYS A 76 3.62 -13.51 -13.49
N MET A 77 2.61 -14.19 -12.97
CA MET A 77 1.46 -13.56 -12.33
C MET A 77 1.47 -13.81 -10.83
N MET A 78 1.34 -12.74 -10.04
CA MET A 78 1.27 -12.79 -8.58
C MET A 78 0.06 -11.98 -8.10
N TRP A 79 -0.71 -12.52 -7.17
CA TRP A 79 -1.79 -11.80 -6.52
C TRP A 79 -1.31 -11.18 -5.22
N GLU A 80 -1.76 -9.96 -4.94
CA GLU A 80 -1.28 -9.15 -3.82
C GLU A 80 -2.44 -8.39 -3.17
N PRO A 81 -3.07 -8.94 -2.13
CA PRO A 81 -3.85 -8.14 -1.20
C PRO A 81 -3.01 -7.01 -0.59
N ARG A 82 -3.59 -5.82 -0.53
CA ARG A 82 -3.01 -4.65 0.13
C ARG A 82 -4.02 -4.00 1.05
N LEU A 83 -3.50 -3.35 2.08
CA LEU A 83 -4.27 -2.72 3.13
C LEU A 83 -3.62 -1.40 3.53
N THR A 84 -4.38 -0.34 3.33
CA THR A 84 -4.03 0.99 3.82
C THR A 84 -5.03 1.42 4.88
N LEU A 85 -4.52 2.00 5.98
CA LEU A 85 -5.34 2.63 7.02
C LEU A 85 -4.80 4.02 7.33
N ASN A 86 -5.65 5.03 7.16
CA ASN A 86 -5.47 6.35 7.72
C ASN A 86 -6.46 6.50 8.88
N PHE A 87 -5.94 6.74 10.08
CA PHE A 87 -6.76 6.88 11.29
C PHE A 87 -6.34 8.13 12.05
N ASN A 88 -7.31 8.95 12.43
CA ASN A 88 -7.06 10.19 13.16
C ASN A 88 -8.09 10.37 14.27
N THR A 89 -7.63 10.68 15.47
CA THR A 89 -8.51 11.03 16.60
C THR A 89 -8.06 12.36 17.19
N VAL A 90 -8.86 13.41 17.00
CA VAL A 90 -8.55 14.77 17.43
C VAL A 90 -9.80 15.42 18.01
N GLY A 91 -9.68 15.96 19.22
CA GLY A 91 -10.76 16.74 19.84
C GLY A 91 -12.01 15.93 20.20
N GLY A 92 -11.87 14.61 20.40
CA GLY A 92 -13.00 13.72 20.68
C GLY A 92 -13.71 13.22 19.41
N ASN A 93 -13.33 13.72 18.22
CA ASN A 93 -13.79 13.19 16.95
C ASN A 93 -12.79 12.15 16.41
N THR A 94 -13.30 11.07 15.83
CA THR A 94 -12.50 10.03 15.20
C THR A 94 -12.87 9.92 13.74
N THR A 95 -11.87 9.99 12.87
CA THR A 95 -12.03 9.79 11.44
C THR A 95 -11.11 8.67 10.98
N TYR A 96 -11.56 7.90 10.00
CA TYR A 96 -10.73 6.86 9.39
C TYR A 96 -11.01 6.71 7.90
N LEU A 97 -9.98 6.26 7.19
CA LEU A 97 -10.05 5.80 5.81
C LEU A 97 -9.34 4.45 5.74
N PHE A 98 -10.07 3.43 5.37
CA PHE A 98 -9.60 2.07 5.24
C PHE A 98 -9.74 1.62 3.79
N THR A 99 -8.65 1.17 3.19
CA THR A 99 -8.60 0.84 1.77
C THR A 99 -8.09 -0.58 1.57
N PRO A 100 -8.99 -1.59 1.65
CA PRO A 100 -8.66 -2.94 1.23
C PRO A 100 -8.67 -3.01 -0.30
N GLN A 101 -7.65 -3.62 -0.87
CA GLN A 101 -7.54 -3.82 -2.31
C GLN A 101 -6.83 -5.11 -2.65
N VAL A 102 -7.01 -5.58 -3.88
CA VAL A 102 -6.26 -6.69 -4.45
C VAL A 102 -5.61 -6.23 -5.74
N ASN A 103 -4.30 -6.43 -5.81
CA ASN A 103 -3.51 -6.17 -6.99
C ASN A 103 -3.10 -7.48 -7.66
N MET A 104 -3.00 -7.45 -8.98
CA MET A 104 -2.35 -8.46 -9.78
C MET A 104 -1.06 -7.86 -10.34
N LEU A 105 0.05 -8.56 -10.12
CA LEU A 105 1.36 -8.18 -10.61
C LEU A 105 1.77 -9.10 -11.75
N TYR A 106 2.32 -8.52 -12.81
CA TYR A 106 2.90 -9.25 -13.93
C TYR A 106 4.40 -8.97 -14.04
N SER A 107 5.24 -9.98 -13.80
CA SER A 107 6.71 -9.87 -13.91
C SER A 107 7.16 -9.86 -15.36
N ASN A 108 7.90 -8.82 -15.76
CA ASN A 108 8.51 -8.73 -17.09
C ASN A 108 10.03 -9.02 -17.07
N SER A 109 10.55 -9.59 -15.98
CA SER A 109 11.98 -9.89 -15.83
C SER A 109 12.24 -11.41 -15.79
N THR A 110 13.45 -11.82 -16.17
CA THR A 110 13.95 -13.19 -15.98
C THR A 110 14.11 -13.59 -14.51
N GLY A 111 14.25 -12.61 -13.61
CA GLY A 111 14.31 -12.83 -12.16
C GLY A 111 12.94 -13.01 -11.49
N GLY A 112 11.86 -13.04 -12.27
CA GLY A 112 10.50 -13.18 -11.77
C GLY A 112 10.11 -12.04 -10.83
N HIS A 113 9.19 -12.33 -9.91
CA HIS A 113 8.71 -11.33 -8.95
C HIS A 113 9.77 -10.88 -7.93
N ARG A 114 10.96 -11.49 -7.84
CA ARG A 114 11.97 -11.11 -6.83
C ARG A 114 12.90 -9.99 -7.26
N ARG A 115 13.00 -9.71 -8.56
CA ARG A 115 13.93 -8.73 -9.12
C ARG A 115 13.39 -8.13 -10.40
N GLY A 116 13.73 -6.88 -10.67
CA GLY A 116 13.46 -6.24 -11.95
C GLY A 116 12.04 -5.70 -12.06
N MET A 117 11.65 -5.41 -13.29
CA MET A 117 10.41 -4.69 -13.60
C MET A 117 9.19 -5.60 -13.57
N TYR A 118 8.08 -5.07 -13.08
CA TYR A 118 6.76 -5.68 -13.15
C TYR A 118 5.69 -4.62 -13.39
N PHE A 119 4.57 -5.03 -13.97
CA PHE A 119 3.36 -4.24 -14.08
C PHE A 119 2.43 -4.60 -12.93
N THR A 120 1.61 -3.65 -12.48
CA THR A 120 0.58 -3.88 -11.45
C THR A 120 -0.73 -3.26 -11.90
N GLY A 121 -1.82 -3.95 -11.61
CA GLY A 121 -3.18 -3.43 -11.76
C GLY A 121 -4.04 -3.98 -10.62
N GLY A 122 -4.93 -3.17 -10.07
CA GLY A 122 -5.69 -3.56 -8.90
C GLY A 122 -7.00 -2.81 -8.75
N ALA A 123 -7.87 -3.41 -7.95
CA ALA A 123 -9.15 -2.85 -7.58
C ALA A 123 -9.37 -3.02 -6.08
N GLY A 124 -10.11 -2.10 -5.49
CA GLY A 124 -10.41 -2.12 -4.08
C GLY A 124 -11.56 -1.18 -3.73
N LEU A 125 -11.75 -1.02 -2.42
CA LEU A 125 -12.74 -0.13 -1.86
C LEU A 125 -12.04 0.93 -1.01
N VAL A 126 -12.61 2.13 -0.99
CA VAL A 126 -12.29 3.16 -0.01
C VAL A 126 -13.47 3.20 0.94
N LEU A 127 -13.27 2.72 2.16
CA LEU A 127 -14.24 2.76 3.24
C LEU A 127 -13.81 3.86 4.20
N GLY A 128 -14.70 4.77 4.57
CA GLY A 128 -14.31 5.86 5.44
C GLY A 128 -15.43 6.36 6.33
N ASP A 129 -15.02 6.98 7.43
CA ASP A 129 -15.87 7.70 8.34
C ASP A 129 -15.20 9.04 8.68
N ASN A 130 -15.93 10.13 8.47
CA ASN A 130 -15.44 11.49 8.69
C ASN A 130 -15.91 12.08 10.03
N GLY A 131 -16.42 11.25 10.94
CA GLY A 131 -16.95 11.62 12.26
C GLY A 131 -18.43 11.98 12.28
N THR A 132 -19.02 12.20 11.11
CA THR A 132 -20.44 12.58 10.93
C THR A 132 -21.16 11.61 10.00
N THR A 133 -20.46 11.09 9.00
CA THR A 133 -21.00 10.21 7.97
C THR A 133 -19.96 9.17 7.58
N SER A 134 -20.41 7.94 7.35
CA SER A 134 -19.60 6.87 6.78
C SER A 134 -19.97 6.65 5.31
N GLY A 135 -18.99 6.27 4.49
CA GLY A 135 -19.20 6.07 3.07
C GLY A 135 -18.25 5.04 2.46
N THR A 136 -18.59 4.68 1.22
CA THR A 136 -17.81 3.75 0.40
C THR A 136 -17.60 4.35 -0.98
N ALA A 137 -16.43 4.14 -1.56
CA ALA A 137 -16.12 4.39 -2.96
C ALA A 137 -15.33 3.21 -3.54
N ILE A 138 -15.34 3.06 -4.87
CA ILE A 138 -14.55 2.09 -5.60
C ILE A 138 -13.20 2.73 -5.95
N LYS A 139 -12.13 1.96 -5.84
CA LYS A 139 -10.79 2.36 -6.24
C LYS A 139 -10.27 1.44 -7.34
N LEU A 140 -9.68 2.02 -8.38
CA LEU A 140 -8.90 1.32 -9.39
C LEU A 140 -7.49 1.91 -9.41
N GLU A 141 -6.47 1.08 -9.58
CA GLU A 141 -5.10 1.53 -9.76
C GLU A 141 -4.32 0.68 -10.78
N GLY A 142 -3.33 1.31 -11.39
CA GLY A 142 -2.42 0.65 -12.31
C GLY A 142 -1.07 1.35 -12.36
N GLY A 143 -0.02 0.60 -12.64
CA GLY A 143 1.32 1.17 -12.65
C GLY A 143 2.42 0.19 -13.04
N VAL A 144 3.65 0.68 -12.91
CA VAL A 144 4.88 -0.07 -13.14
C VAL A 144 5.72 0.01 -11.88
N GLY A 145 6.36 -1.09 -11.53
CA GLY A 145 7.30 -1.11 -10.43
C GLY A 145 8.57 -1.88 -10.74
N TRP A 146 9.57 -1.65 -9.89
CA TRP A 146 10.88 -2.27 -9.95
C TRP A 146 11.27 -2.81 -8.59
N ARG A 147 11.85 -4.00 -8.59
CA ARG A 147 12.44 -4.60 -7.40
C ARG A 147 13.96 -4.66 -7.51
N LYS A 148 14.63 -4.16 -6.48
CA LYS A 148 16.09 -4.25 -6.30
C LYS A 148 16.39 -5.12 -5.09
N PRO A 149 16.91 -6.35 -5.27
CA PRO A 149 17.27 -7.22 -4.16
C PRO A 149 18.24 -6.54 -3.18
N TYR A 150 18.04 -6.78 -1.90
CA TYR A 150 18.87 -6.31 -0.79
C TYR A 150 18.86 -7.37 0.32
N GLU A 151 19.96 -8.12 0.44
CA GLU A 151 20.05 -9.30 1.31
C GLU A 151 18.90 -10.30 1.07
N SER A 152 18.17 -10.69 2.13
CA SER A 152 16.98 -11.55 2.08
C SER A 152 15.69 -10.79 1.71
N ALA A 153 15.78 -9.49 1.45
CA ALA A 153 14.67 -8.61 1.10
C ALA A 153 14.83 -8.04 -0.31
N ALA A 154 13.86 -7.24 -0.75
CA ALA A 154 13.99 -6.40 -1.93
C ALA A 154 13.41 -5.02 -1.66
N TRP A 155 14.13 -3.98 -2.08
CA TRP A 155 13.54 -2.66 -2.25
C TRP A 155 12.56 -2.68 -3.40
N ARG A 156 11.42 -2.04 -3.23
CA ARG A 156 10.37 -1.92 -4.22
C ARG A 156 10.08 -0.45 -4.46
N TYR A 157 10.03 -0.09 -5.74
CA TYR A 157 9.71 1.24 -6.23
C TYR A 157 8.54 1.09 -7.20
N GLU A 158 7.46 1.85 -6.99
CA GLU A 158 6.29 1.86 -7.87
C GLU A 158 5.96 3.26 -8.30
N VAL A 159 5.48 3.41 -9.52
CA VAL A 159 4.83 4.62 -10.01
C VAL A 159 3.55 4.23 -10.74
N GLY A 160 2.50 5.02 -10.60
CA GLY A 160 1.21 4.66 -11.15
C GLY A 160 0.14 5.73 -11.04
N LEU A 161 -1.03 5.34 -11.55
CA LEU A 161 -2.26 6.10 -11.58
C LEU A 161 -3.28 5.41 -10.70
N GLN A 162 -4.13 6.22 -10.07
CA GLN A 162 -5.27 5.76 -9.28
C GLN A 162 -6.49 6.59 -9.66
N TRP A 163 -7.64 5.93 -9.72
CA TRP A 163 -8.95 6.56 -9.82
C TRP A 163 -9.82 6.09 -8.66
N VAL A 164 -10.57 7.01 -8.06
CA VAL A 164 -11.56 6.71 -7.02
C VAL A 164 -12.90 7.28 -7.42
N SER A 165 -13.93 6.43 -7.36
CA SER A 165 -15.29 6.81 -7.70
C SER A 165 -15.84 7.89 -6.77
N SER A 166 -16.94 8.53 -7.17
CA SER A 166 -17.62 9.49 -6.33
C SER A 166 -18.29 8.85 -5.12
N SER A 167 -18.37 9.61 -4.03
CA SER A 167 -19.11 9.26 -2.82
C SER A 167 -19.36 10.51 -1.99
N THR A 168 -20.62 10.94 -1.90
CA THR A 168 -20.99 12.17 -1.17
C THR A 168 -20.59 12.13 0.30
N ALA A 169 -20.70 10.96 0.94
CA ALA A 169 -20.34 10.78 2.35
C ALA A 169 -18.82 10.86 2.61
N LEU A 170 -18.00 10.54 1.62
CA LEU A 170 -16.54 10.58 1.74
C LEU A 170 -15.94 11.94 1.37
N GLY A 171 -16.69 12.81 0.69
CA GLY A 171 -16.24 14.14 0.30
C GLY A 171 -14.91 14.08 -0.46
N LEU A 172 -13.90 14.82 0.01
CA LEU A 172 -12.57 14.89 -0.61
C LEU A 172 -11.78 13.57 -0.62
N ALA A 173 -12.22 12.55 0.13
CA ALA A 173 -11.62 11.23 0.10
C ALA A 173 -12.15 10.35 -1.05
N ALA A 174 -12.98 10.89 -1.92
CA ALA A 174 -13.56 10.25 -3.09
C ALA A 174 -13.58 11.22 -4.29
N ASP A 175 -13.99 10.73 -5.45
CA ASP A 175 -14.09 11.49 -6.70
C ASP A 175 -12.79 12.18 -7.16
N TYR A 176 -11.74 11.39 -7.38
CA TYR A 176 -10.45 11.93 -7.78
C TYR A 176 -9.65 10.99 -8.69
N ILE A 177 -8.68 11.59 -9.39
CA ILE A 177 -7.57 10.90 -10.04
C ILE A 177 -6.29 11.28 -9.31
N ALA A 178 -5.42 10.31 -9.06
CA ALA A 178 -4.12 10.54 -8.46
C ALA A 178 -2.99 9.93 -9.31
N ILE A 179 -1.86 10.62 -9.34
CA ILE A 179 -0.62 10.18 -9.98
C ILE A 179 0.46 10.21 -8.91
N GLY A 180 1.16 9.09 -8.71
CA GLY A 180 2.11 9.00 -7.62
C GLY A 180 3.05 7.84 -7.71
N GLY A 181 3.84 7.70 -6.66
CA GLY A 181 4.74 6.58 -6.48
C GLY A 181 4.81 6.11 -5.05
N ARG A 182 5.37 4.90 -4.89
CA ARG A 182 5.55 4.23 -3.61
C ARG A 182 6.95 3.69 -3.51
N VAL A 183 7.51 3.74 -2.32
CA VAL A 183 8.78 3.07 -2.00
C VAL A 183 8.54 2.18 -0.80
N GLY A 184 9.07 0.98 -0.84
CA GLY A 184 8.94 0.06 0.28
C GLY A 184 9.88 -1.11 0.23
N ILE A 185 9.68 -2.02 1.17
CA ILE A 185 10.48 -3.24 1.33
C ILE A 185 9.59 -4.47 1.16
N SER A 186 10.19 -5.53 0.61
CA SER A 186 9.55 -6.83 0.39
C SER A 186 10.40 -7.91 1.03
N LEU A 187 9.79 -8.68 1.93
CA LEU A 187 10.35 -9.84 2.61
C LEU A 187 9.75 -11.10 1.99
N TRP A 188 10.60 -12.07 1.65
CA TRP A 188 10.20 -13.28 0.92
C TRP A 188 10.24 -14.51 1.84
N HIS A 189 9.16 -15.30 1.86
CA HIS A 189 9.00 -16.51 2.70
C HIS A 189 8.45 -17.70 1.92
#